data_AF-A0A2M7FVR9-F1
#
_entry.id   AF-A0A2M7FVR9-F1
#
_cell.length_a   1.000
_cell.length_b   1.000
_cell.length_c   1.000
_cell.angle_alpha   90.00
_cell.angle_beta   90.00
_cell.angle_gamma   90.00
#
_symmetry.space_group_name_H-M   'P 1'
#
loop_
_entity.id
_entity.type
_entity.pdbx_description
1 polymer ?
#
loop_
_entity_poly.entity_id
_entity_poly.type
_entity_poly.pdbx_seq_one_letter_code
_entity_poly.pdbx_strand_id
1 'polypeptide(L)' 'ARLAQIAFDVNERTENIGARRLSTVMERLLDEVSFSATELAGQTICIDAPYVEARLAELSKNEDLSRYIL' A
#
# COMPACT_ATOMS: atom_id res chain seq x y z
N ALA A 1 1.74 -11.61 -4.00
CA ALA A 1 2.37 -11.98 -2.73
C ALA A 1 2.88 -10.76 -1.93
N ARG A 2 3.64 -9.83 -2.55
CA ARG A 2 4.29 -8.73 -1.81
C ARG A 2 3.33 -7.85 -0.99
N LEU A 3 2.18 -7.46 -1.54
CA LEU A 3 1.18 -6.65 -0.84
C LEU A 3 0.67 -7.31 0.46
N ALA A 4 0.37 -8.60 0.40
CA ALA A 4 -0.08 -9.36 1.56
C ALA A 4 1.00 -9.44 2.65
N GLN A 5 2.28 -9.56 2.25
CA GLN A 5 3.40 -9.52 3.18
C GLN A 5 3.47 -8.17 3.91
N ILE A 6 3.32 -7.06 3.19
CA ILE A 6 3.35 -5.72 3.80
C ILE A 6 2.21 -5.54 4.80
N ALA A 7 0.99 -5.93 4.42
CA ALA A 7 -0.15 -5.87 5.35
C ALA A 7 0.06 -6.74 6.59
N PHE A 8 0.66 -7.92 6.44
CA PHE A 8 1.02 -8.78 7.55
C PHE A 8 2.10 -8.14 8.44
N ASP A 9 3.18 -7.63 7.86
CA ASP A 9 4.28 -6.99 8.60
C ASP A 9 3.80 -5.78 9.41
N VAL A 10 2.88 -4.98 8.85
CA VAL A 10 2.28 -3.83 9.57
C VAL A 10 1.39 -4.31 10.71
N ASN A 11 0.60 -5.38 10.52
CA ASN A 11 -0.20 -5.97 11.60
C ASN A 11 0.67 -6.47 12.76
N GLU A 12 1.84 -7.04 12.49
CA GLU A 12 2.78 -7.52 13.51
C GLU A 12 3.48 -6.38 14.26
N ARG A 13 3.73 -5.25 13.60
CA ARG A 13 4.42 -4.10 14.19
C ARG A 13 3.49 -3.10 14.88
N THR A 14 2.20 -3.16 14.60
CA THR A 14 1.21 -2.23 15.13
C THR A 14 0.05 -3.01 15.77
N GLU A 15 -1.19 -2.58 15.56
CA GLU A 15 -2.37 -3.33 15.98
C GLU A 15 -2.74 -4.34 14.89
N ASN A 16 -2.90 -5.61 15.25
CA ASN A 16 -3.34 -6.62 14.29
C ASN A 16 -4.86 -6.52 14.08
N ILE A 17 -5.25 -5.86 12.99
CA ILE A 17 -6.66 -5.73 12.56
C ILE A 17 -7.05 -6.79 11.51
N GLY A 18 -6.20 -7.80 11.32
CA GLY A 18 -6.39 -8.88 10.36
C GLY A 18 -6.48 -8.39 8.91
N ALA A 19 -7.39 -8.97 8.14
CA ALA A 19 -7.55 -8.68 6.71
C ALA A 19 -7.96 -7.23 6.41
N ARG A 20 -8.50 -6.48 7.37
CA ARG A 20 -8.88 -5.06 7.20
C ARG A 20 -7.69 -4.18 6.82
N ARG A 21 -6.48 -4.57 7.24
CA ARG A 21 -5.23 -3.89 6.88
C ARG A 21 -4.99 -3.83 5.37
N LEU A 22 -5.50 -4.80 4.62
CA LEU A 22 -5.36 -4.81 3.17
C LEU A 22 -6.07 -3.62 2.53
N SER A 23 -7.18 -3.14 3.10
CA SER A 23 -7.94 -2.02 2.54
C SER A 23 -7.12 -0.73 2.56
N THR A 24 -6.53 -0.38 3.71
CA THR A 24 -5.71 0.84 3.84
C THR A 24 -4.42 0.75 3.04
N VAL A 25 -3.79 -0.43 3.00
CA VAL A 25 -2.61 -0.68 2.17
C VAL A 25 -2.92 -0.54 0.67
N MET A 26 -4.07 -1.02 0.21
CA MET A 26 -4.51 -0.90 -1.19
C MET A 26 -4.86 0.54 -1.56
N GLU A 27 -5.57 1.26 -0.69
CA GLU A 27 -5.85 2.69 -0.90
C GLU A 27 -4.56 3.47 -1.08
N ARG A 28 -3.59 3.26 -0.17
CA ARG A 28 -2.31 3.97 -0.26
C ARG A 28 -1.49 3.59 -1.49
N LEU A 29 -1.54 2.34 -1.93
CA LEU A 29 -0.86 1.89 -3.15
C LEU A 29 -1.41 2.58 -4.41
N LEU A 30 -2.73 2.79 -4.44
CA LEU A 30 -3.46 3.29 -5.61
C LEU A 30 -3.68 4.80 -5.60
N ASP A 31 -3.33 5.49 -4.52
CA ASP A 31 -3.58 6.92 -4.29
C ASP A 31 -3.21 7.80 -5.51
N GLU A 32 -1.95 7.74 -5.98
CA GLU A 32 -1.51 8.53 -7.13
C GLU A 32 -2.17 8.12 -8.45
N VAL A 33 -2.42 6.83 -8.64
CA VAL A 33 -3.11 6.33 -9.85
C VAL A 33 -4.55 6.81 -9.86
N SER A 34 -5.21 6.82 -8.69
CA SER A 34 -6.57 7.32 -8.52
C SER A 34 -6.63 8.83 -8.76
N PHE A 35 -5.62 9.58 -8.29
CA PHE A 35 -5.52 11.02 -8.49
C PHE A 35 -5.34 11.39 -9.97
N SER A 36 -4.41 10.73 -10.67
CA SER A 36 -4.12 10.99 -12.10
C SER A 36 -4.95 10.14 -13.06
N ALA A 37 -6.02 9.49 -12.60
CA ALA A 37 -6.77 8.51 -13.41
C ALA A 37 -7.31 9.08 -14.73
N THR A 38 -7.69 10.36 -14.75
CA THR A 38 -8.17 11.06 -15.96
C THR A 38 -7.07 11.28 -16.99
N GLU A 39 -5.85 11.56 -16.54
CA GLU A 39 -4.66 11.73 -17.39
C GLU A 39 -4.14 10.39 -17.92
N LEU A 40 -4.39 9.32 -17.17
CA LEU A 40 -3.98 7.95 -17.49
C LEU A 40 -5.05 7.19 -18.30
N ALA A 41 -6.11 7.86 -18.75
CA ALA A 41 -7.18 7.26 -19.53
C ALA A 41 -6.66 6.55 -20.79
N GLY A 42 -7.05 5.29 -20.98
CA GLY A 42 -6.60 4.45 -22.09
C GLY A 42 -5.23 3.79 -21.91
N GLN A 43 -4.54 4.05 -20.79
CA GLN A 43 -3.29 3.39 -20.45
C GLN A 43 -3.54 2.14 -19.60
N THR A 44 -2.68 1.12 -19.76
CA THR A 44 -2.66 -0.05 -18.86
C THR A 44 -1.56 0.14 -17.83
N ILE A 45 -1.93 0.21 -16.56
CA ILE A 45 -0.97 0.33 -15.46
C ILE A 45 -0.70 -1.06 -14.89
N CYS A 46 0.56 -1.50 -14.96
CA CYS A 46 0.99 -2.75 -14.37
C CYS A 46 1.43 -2.51 -12.91
N ILE A 47 0.73 -3.14 -11.96
CA ILE A 47 1.10 -3.11 -10.54
C ILE A 47 1.90 -4.37 -10.24
N ASP A 48 3.22 -4.26 -10.34
CA ASP A 48 4.17 -5.33 -10.07
C ASP A 48 4.84 -5.18 -8.69
N ALA A 49 5.69 -6.13 -8.32
CA ALA A 49 6.38 -6.07 -7.02
C ALA A 49 7.28 -4.83 -6.85
N PRO A 50 8.06 -4.40 -7.86
CA PRO A 50 8.77 -3.13 -7.82
C PRO A 50 7.87 -1.92 -7.55
N TYR A 51 6.72 -1.83 -8.23
CA TYR A 51 5.74 -0.77 -8.01
C TYR A 51 5.24 -0.75 -6.56
N VAL A 52 4.88 -1.92 -6.03
CA VAL A 52 4.42 -2.08 -4.64
C VAL A 52 5.52 -1.67 -3.65
N GLU A 53 6.77 -2.07 -3.88
CA GLU A 53 7.90 -1.71 -3.01
C GLU A 53 8.14 -0.21 -3.00
N ALA A 54 8.19 0.41 -4.19
CA ALA A 54 8.46 1.84 -4.30
C ALA A 54 7.44 2.71 -3.55
N ARG A 55 6.18 2.25 -3.46
CA ARG A 55 5.09 3.00 -2.81
C ARG A 55 4.95 2.73 -1.32
N LEU A 56 5.28 1.54 -0.87
CA LEU A 56 4.95 1.08 0.50
C LEU A 56 6.17 0.79 1.37
N ALA A 57 7.38 0.74 0.80
CA ALA A 57 8.60 0.39 1.55
C ALA A 57 8.86 1.34 2.73
N GLU A 58 8.75 2.65 2.52
CA GLU A 58 9.02 3.64 3.57
C GLU A 58 7.97 3.58 4.69
N LEU A 59 6.70 3.46 4.32
CA LEU A 59 5.59 3.35 5.26
C LEU A 59 5.72 2.09 6.13
N SER A 60 6.02 0.94 5.51
CA SER A 60 6.16 -0.34 6.22
C SER A 60 7.33 -0.36 7.21
N LYS A 61 8.37 0.47 7.00
CA LYS A 61 9.57 0.53 7.84
C LYS A 61 9.43 1.48 9.03
N ASN A 62 8.49 2.42 8.98
CA ASN A 62 8.28 3.40 10.03
C ASN A 62 6.98 3.11 10.79
N GLU A 63 7.11 2.73 12.07
CA GLU A 63 6.00 2.32 12.92
C GLU A 63 5.02 3.48 13.20
N ASP A 64 5.55 4.68 13.41
CA ASP A 64 4.73 5.88 13.63
C ASP A 64 3.93 6.23 12.38
N LEU A 65 4.59 6.26 11.21
CA LEU A 65 3.90 6.49 9.94
C LEU A 65 2.87 5.41 9.64
N SER A 66 3.20 4.15 9.88
CA SER A 66 2.26 3.03 9.74
C SER A 66 1.04 3.22 10.63
N ARG A 67 1.19 3.66 11.87
CA ARG A 67 0.06 3.81 12.81
C ARG A 67 -0.92 4.93 12.42
N TYR A 68 -0.43 5.98 11.75
CA TYR A 68 -1.26 7.12 11.36
C TYR A 68 -1.77 7.05 9.90
N ILE A 69 -1.05 6.34 9.02
CA ILE A 69 -1.33 6.32 7.57
C ILE A 69 -1.90 4.96 7.12
N LEU A 70 -1.58 3.85 7.78
CA LEU A 70 -1.96 2.48 7.38
C LEU A 70 -2.81 1.78 8.44
#